data_AF-A0A920EI85-F1
#
_entry.id   AF-A0A920EI85-F1
#
_cell.length_a   1.000
_cell.length_b   1.000
_cell.length_c   1.000
_cell.angle_alpha   90.00
_cell.angle_beta   90.00
_cell.angle_gamma   90.00
#
_symmetry.space_group_name_H-M   'P 1'
#
loop_
_entity.id
_entity.type
_entity.pdbx_description
1 polymer ?
#
loop_
_entity_poly.entity_id
_entity_poly.type
_entity_poly.pdbx_seq_one_letter_code
_entity_poly.pdbx_strand_id
1 'polypeptide(L)'
;MKSLFRNISIIFLLTIFFSSTPFAKTIPLEEWAKRADVRSVTLSPNGEKLALLRIMTTEGMPVLEVYDANNLSKRPFRMDSKPMEMIAYYWATDDKIVFEARQKVRDKIDDFNRGVYEYSGGILTLDRNPKKSAWKKLTSIGRGGIVSTLPKYPDNIIISGYPRIRGNNLLADYYNYN
;
A
#
# COMPACT_ATOMS: atom_id res chain seq x y z
N MET A 1 53.87 -46.83 2.25
CA MET A 1 52.59 -46.46 1.60
C MET A 1 51.33 -46.73 2.43
N LYS A 2 51.14 -47.89 3.08
CA LYS A 2 49.91 -48.22 3.84
C LYS A 2 49.56 -47.24 5.00
N SER A 3 50.56 -46.64 5.65
CA SER A 3 50.36 -45.68 6.76
C SER A 3 49.78 -44.32 6.32
N LEU A 4 50.19 -43.82 5.15
CA LEU A 4 49.71 -42.54 4.60
C LEU A 4 48.23 -42.62 4.18
N PHE A 5 47.81 -43.72 3.57
CA PHE A 5 46.39 -43.94 3.22
C PHE A 5 45.48 -44.06 4.44
N ARG A 6 45.97 -44.65 5.55
CA ARG A 6 45.22 -44.75 6.80
C ARG A 6 44.98 -43.39 7.45
N ASN A 7 45.98 -42.52 7.46
CA ASN A 7 45.85 -41.19 8.06
C ASN A 7 44.95 -40.26 7.23
N ILE A 8 44.99 -40.36 5.90
CA ILE A 8 44.07 -39.62 5.00
C ILE A 8 42.61 -40.07 5.22
N SER A 9 42.37 -41.38 5.41
CA SER A 9 41.04 -41.92 5.66
C SER A 9 40.45 -41.48 7.01
N ILE A 10 41.30 -41.31 8.03
CA ILE A 10 40.88 -40.83 9.36
C ILE A 10 40.53 -39.34 9.32
N ILE A 11 41.31 -38.53 8.61
CA ILE A 11 41.05 -37.09 8.43
C ILE A 11 39.74 -36.85 7.66
N PHE A 12 39.47 -37.65 6.63
CA PHE A 12 38.23 -37.57 5.84
C PHE A 12 36.99 -37.97 6.65
N LEU A 13 37.12 -38.97 7.54
CA LEU A 13 36.04 -39.37 8.44
C LEU A 13 35.74 -38.26 9.47
N LEU A 14 36.77 -37.59 9.99
CA LEU A 14 36.62 -36.52 10.99
C LEU A 14 35.89 -35.30 10.40
N THR A 15 36.14 -34.95 9.13
CA THR A 15 35.47 -33.83 8.46
C THR A 15 33.96 -34.05 8.23
N ILE A 16 33.50 -35.30 8.14
CA ILE A 16 32.08 -35.63 7.97
C ILE A 16 31.33 -35.54 9.31
N PHE A 17 32.01 -35.75 10.45
CA PHE A 17 31.40 -35.61 11.78
C PHE A 17 31.31 -34.15 12.26
N PHE A 18 32.10 -33.24 11.69
CA PHE A 18 32.07 -31.81 12.02
C PHE A 18 31.17 -30.97 11.10
N SER A 19 30.43 -31.58 10.17
CA SER A 19 29.38 -30.86 9.45
C SER A 19 28.22 -30.60 10.41
N SER A 20 28.19 -29.40 11.01
CA SER A 20 27.03 -28.90 11.72
C SER A 20 25.83 -28.97 10.77
N THR A 21 24.74 -29.59 11.22
CA THR A 21 23.47 -29.44 10.52
C THR A 21 23.15 -27.95 10.51
N PRO A 22 22.89 -27.33 9.34
CA PRO A 22 22.40 -25.96 9.34
C PRO A 22 21.03 -25.98 10.03
N PHE A 23 21.00 -25.56 11.29
CA PHE A 23 19.77 -25.34 12.04
C PHE A 23 19.13 -24.09 11.44
N ALA A 24 18.37 -24.26 10.37
CA ALA A 24 17.55 -23.21 9.84
C ALA A 24 16.47 -22.90 10.88
N LYS A 25 16.38 -21.64 11.31
CA LYS A 25 15.29 -21.18 12.17
C LYS A 25 13.97 -21.51 11.48
N THR A 26 13.13 -22.32 12.11
CA THR A 26 11.78 -22.59 11.61
C THR A 26 10.99 -21.28 11.62
N ILE A 27 10.54 -20.85 10.44
CA ILE A 27 9.67 -19.68 10.29
C ILE A 27 8.24 -20.12 10.58
N PRO A 28 7.56 -19.55 11.60
CA PRO A 28 6.16 -19.88 11.92
C PRO A 28 5.23 -19.65 10.72
N LEU A 29 4.12 -20.39 10.66
CA LEU A 29 3.13 -20.24 9.59
C LEU A 29 2.57 -18.81 9.54
N GLU A 30 2.43 -18.18 10.70
CA GLU A 30 1.90 -16.82 10.86
C GLU A 30 2.77 -15.79 10.13
N GLU A 31 4.08 -15.99 10.07
CA GLU A 31 5.00 -15.11 9.34
C GLU A 31 4.80 -15.22 7.81
N TRP A 32 4.45 -16.40 7.31
CA TRP A 32 4.10 -16.60 5.89
C TRP A 32 2.72 -16.03 5.53
N ALA A 33 1.80 -16.01 6.48
CA ALA A 33 0.46 -15.46 6.30
C ALA A 33 0.38 -13.95 6.58
N LYS A 34 1.44 -13.34 7.12
CA LYS A 34 1.47 -11.93 7.47
C LYS A 34 1.36 -11.05 6.22
N ARG A 35 0.57 -9.98 6.34
CA ARG A 35 0.53 -8.92 5.32
C ARG A 35 1.87 -8.19 5.27
N ALA A 36 2.22 -7.66 4.11
CA ALA A 36 3.37 -6.76 3.98
C ALA A 36 3.22 -5.55 4.92
N ASP A 37 4.21 -5.33 5.80
CA ASP A 37 4.22 -4.22 6.75
C ASP A 37 4.31 -2.86 6.03
N VAL A 38 4.96 -2.81 4.88
CA VAL A 38 5.06 -1.63 4.01
C VAL A 38 4.75 -2.05 2.58
N ARG A 39 3.92 -1.26 1.89
CA ARG A 39 3.57 -1.47 0.49
C ARG A 39 3.29 -0.15 -0.23
N SER A 40 3.22 -0.23 -1.55
CA SER A 40 2.89 0.91 -2.41
C SER A 40 3.82 2.09 -2.13
N VAL A 41 5.14 1.90 -2.24
CA VAL A 41 6.12 2.96 -1.99
C VAL A 41 6.30 3.75 -3.28
N THR A 42 5.93 5.03 -3.32
CA THR A 42 6.01 5.85 -4.54
C THR A 42 6.44 7.29 -4.25
N LEU A 43 7.23 7.86 -5.16
CA LEU A 43 7.62 9.27 -5.12
C LEU A 43 6.50 10.15 -5.71
N SER A 44 6.39 11.39 -5.22
CA SER A 44 5.61 12.43 -5.88
C SER A 44 6.17 12.72 -7.29
N PRO A 45 5.39 13.31 -8.20
CA PRO A 45 5.84 13.61 -9.56
C PRO A 45 7.15 14.42 -9.62
N ASN A 46 7.31 15.40 -8.73
CA ASN A 46 8.55 16.18 -8.57
C ASN A 46 9.67 15.49 -7.77
N GLY A 47 9.42 14.30 -7.20
CA GLY A 47 10.40 13.53 -6.43
C GLY A 47 10.66 14.03 -5.00
N GLU A 48 10.05 15.12 -4.55
CA GLU A 48 10.33 15.71 -3.23
C GLU A 48 9.68 14.95 -2.06
N LYS A 49 8.67 14.12 -2.32
CA LYS A 49 7.90 13.40 -1.29
C LYS A 49 7.88 11.92 -1.58
N LEU A 50 7.94 11.11 -0.52
CA LEU A 50 7.82 9.66 -0.59
C LEU A 50 6.57 9.22 0.18
N ALA A 51 5.59 8.65 -0.52
CA ALA A 51 4.40 8.08 0.10
C ALA A 51 4.53 6.56 0.23
N LEU A 52 3.90 5.99 1.26
CA LEU A 52 3.76 4.56 1.46
C LEU A 52 2.54 4.21 2.31
N LEU A 53 2.08 2.97 2.21
CA LEU A 53 1.13 2.41 3.16
C LEU A 53 1.85 1.52 4.15
N ARG A 54 1.66 1.79 5.44
CA ARG A 54 2.28 1.04 6.53
C ARG A 54 1.27 0.41 7.47
N ILE A 55 1.46 -0.86 7.78
CA ILE A 55 0.74 -1.57 8.83
C ILE A 55 1.62 -1.54 10.09
N MET A 56 1.08 -1.00 11.19
CA MET A 56 1.84 -0.78 12.43
C MET A 56 1.76 -1.97 13.40
N THR A 57 0.74 -2.81 13.27
CA THR A 57 0.47 -3.97 14.12
C THR A 57 -0.08 -5.11 13.26
N THR A 58 0.06 -6.36 13.69
CA THR A 58 -0.36 -7.55 12.91
C THR A 58 -1.81 -7.46 12.40
N GLU A 59 -2.72 -6.85 13.16
CA GLU A 59 -4.13 -6.67 12.81
C GLU A 59 -4.51 -5.22 12.44
N GLY A 60 -3.51 -4.34 12.34
CA GLY A 60 -3.72 -2.92 12.08
C GLY A 60 -4.20 -2.64 10.66
N MET A 61 -5.00 -1.58 10.51
CA MET A 61 -5.28 -1.03 9.18
C MET A 61 -4.04 -0.29 8.64
N PRO A 62 -3.76 -0.35 7.33
CA PRO A 62 -2.67 0.42 6.73
C PRO A 62 -2.89 1.92 6.96
N VAL A 63 -1.84 2.65 7.33
CA VAL A 63 -1.83 4.11 7.46
C VAL A 63 -1.04 4.68 6.27
N LEU A 64 -1.52 5.78 5.68
CA LEU A 64 -0.74 6.51 4.69
C LEU A 64 0.31 7.35 5.39
N GLU A 65 1.58 7.11 5.10
CA GLU A 65 2.69 7.95 5.54
C GLU A 65 3.27 8.70 4.33
N VAL A 66 3.54 10.00 4.49
CA VAL A 66 4.21 10.83 3.49
C VAL A 66 5.44 11.48 4.11
N TYR A 67 6.61 11.12 3.58
CA TYR A 67 7.92 11.55 4.01
C TYR A 67 8.48 12.65 3.10
N ASP A 68 9.41 13.45 3.64
CA ASP A 68 10.34 14.24 2.84
C ASP A 68 11.37 13.29 2.21
N ALA A 69 11.39 13.19 0.89
CA ALA A 69 12.26 12.26 0.18
C ALA A 69 13.75 12.58 0.35
N ASN A 70 14.08 13.85 0.62
CA ASN A 70 15.45 14.29 0.86
C ASN A 70 15.89 14.09 2.32
N ASN A 71 14.96 13.82 3.24
CA ASN A 71 15.27 13.60 4.64
C ASN A 71 14.23 12.70 5.33
N LEU A 72 14.45 11.39 5.26
CA LEU A 72 13.58 10.37 5.86
C LEU A 72 13.59 10.37 7.41
N SER A 73 14.53 11.09 8.04
CA SER A 73 14.57 11.24 9.50
C SER A 73 13.53 12.25 10.00
N LYS A 74 12.96 13.09 9.13
CA LYS A 74 11.86 13.99 9.50
C LYS A 74 10.59 13.18 9.79
N ARG A 75 9.79 13.67 10.74
CA ARG A 75 8.49 13.06 11.05
C ARG A 75 7.58 13.12 9.82
N PRO A 76 7.05 11.98 9.33
CA PRO A 76 6.16 11.98 8.17
C PRO A 76 4.80 12.57 8.54
N PHE A 77 4.09 13.07 7.52
CA PHE A 77 2.65 13.22 7.60
C PHE A 77 2.00 11.83 7.70
N ARG A 78 0.95 11.70 8.50
CA ARG A 78 0.20 10.44 8.67
C ARG A 78 -1.29 10.69 8.51
N MET A 79 -1.95 9.85 7.72
CA MET A 79 -3.41 9.79 7.64
C MET A 79 -3.90 8.40 8.00
N ASP A 80 -4.66 8.34 9.10
CA ASP A 80 -5.27 7.10 9.56
C ASP A 80 -6.36 6.60 8.60
N SER A 81 -6.55 5.29 8.58
CA SER A 81 -7.56 4.60 7.76
C SER A 81 -8.77 4.18 8.58
N LYS A 82 -9.17 4.95 9.59
CA LYS A 82 -10.41 4.68 10.34
C LYS A 82 -11.54 5.55 9.80
N PRO A 83 -12.74 5.01 9.53
CA PRO A 83 -13.18 3.61 9.73
C PRO A 83 -12.94 2.68 8.53
N MET A 84 -12.37 3.16 7.42
CA MET A 84 -12.23 2.40 6.18
C MET A 84 -10.77 2.05 5.87
N GLU A 85 -10.47 0.77 5.66
CA GLU A 85 -9.14 0.30 5.32
C GLU A 85 -8.67 0.89 3.98
N MET A 86 -7.59 1.67 3.98
CA MET A 86 -6.98 2.16 2.75
C MET A 86 -6.30 1.01 2.00
N ILE A 87 -6.74 0.80 0.76
CA ILE A 87 -6.29 -0.31 -0.08
C ILE A 87 -5.34 0.14 -1.20
N ALA A 88 -5.45 1.37 -1.68
CA ALA A 88 -4.57 1.92 -2.70
C ALA A 88 -4.48 3.44 -2.59
N TYR A 89 -3.44 4.01 -3.19
CA TYR A 89 -3.33 5.44 -3.41
C TYR A 89 -2.51 5.72 -4.67
N TYR A 90 -2.70 6.91 -5.23
CA TYR A 90 -2.01 7.40 -6.42
C TYR A 90 -1.71 8.89 -6.25
N TRP A 91 -0.49 9.31 -6.61
CA TRP A 91 -0.18 10.72 -6.76
C TRP A 91 -0.94 11.30 -7.95
N ALA A 92 -1.68 12.38 -7.71
CA ALA A 92 -2.36 13.12 -8.75
C ALA A 92 -1.54 14.35 -9.17
N THR A 93 -0.90 15.00 -8.19
CA THR A 93 -0.01 16.15 -8.35
C THR A 93 1.11 16.04 -7.31
N ASP A 94 1.97 17.04 -7.17
CA ASP A 94 3.04 17.06 -6.16
C ASP A 94 2.52 17.11 -4.70
N ASP A 95 1.28 17.54 -4.53
CA ASP A 95 0.63 17.78 -3.24
C ASP A 95 -0.71 17.04 -3.08
N LYS A 96 -1.27 16.44 -4.14
CA LYS A 96 -2.56 15.76 -4.08
C LYS A 96 -2.42 14.25 -4.29
N ILE A 97 -3.06 13.49 -3.42
CA ILE A 97 -3.13 12.04 -3.46
C ILE A 97 -4.59 11.61 -3.59
N VAL A 98 -4.90 10.80 -4.59
CA VAL A 98 -6.17 10.06 -4.63
C VAL A 98 -5.97 8.75 -3.90
N PHE A 99 -6.86 8.42 -2.97
CA PHE A 99 -6.82 7.14 -2.25
C PHE A 99 -8.12 6.38 -2.38
N GLU A 100 -8.00 5.05 -2.32
CA GLU A 100 -9.11 4.10 -2.28
C GLU A 100 -9.12 3.41 -0.94
N ALA A 101 -10.32 3.22 -0.39
CA ALA A 101 -10.56 2.53 0.86
C ALA A 101 -11.74 1.58 0.76
N ARG A 102 -11.74 0.54 1.59
CA ARG A 102 -12.86 -0.41 1.71
C ARG A 102 -13.33 -0.55 3.14
N GLN A 103 -14.59 -0.89 3.31
CA GLN A 103 -15.18 -1.21 4.62
C GLN A 103 -16.04 -2.46 4.50
N LYS A 104 -15.88 -3.39 5.44
CA LYS A 104 -16.80 -4.53 5.57
C LYS A 104 -18.13 -3.99 6.09
N VAL A 105 -19.19 -4.12 5.30
CA VAL A 105 -20.53 -3.60 5.62
C VAL A 105 -21.57 -4.70 5.77
N ARG A 106 -21.19 -5.96 5.51
CA ARG A 106 -22.04 -7.15 5.57
C ARG A 106 -21.25 -8.31 6.16
N ASP A 107 -21.94 -9.26 6.79
CA ASP A 107 -21.30 -10.47 7.33
C ASP A 107 -21.27 -11.64 6.36
N LYS A 108 -22.15 -11.64 5.35
CA LYS A 108 -22.25 -12.70 4.35
C LYS A 108 -22.28 -12.13 2.94
N ILE A 109 -21.86 -12.97 1.99
CA ILE A 109 -21.98 -12.71 0.56
C ILE A 109 -23.47 -12.86 0.20
N ASP A 110 -24.08 -11.79 -0.31
CA ASP A 110 -25.50 -11.80 -0.68
C ASP A 110 -25.75 -12.35 -2.09
N ASP A 111 -24.72 -12.33 -2.95
CA ASP A 111 -24.77 -12.80 -4.35
C ASP A 111 -23.35 -13.04 -4.88
N PHE A 112 -23.20 -13.85 -5.94
CA PHE A 112 -21.91 -14.13 -6.58
C PHE A 112 -21.14 -12.85 -6.98
N ASN A 113 -21.87 -11.78 -7.32
CA ASN A 113 -21.30 -10.49 -7.71
C ASN A 113 -21.29 -9.44 -6.57
N ARG A 114 -21.69 -9.81 -5.34
CA ARG A 114 -21.79 -8.88 -4.20
C ARG A 114 -21.05 -9.42 -2.98
N GLY A 115 -19.77 -9.07 -2.89
CA GLY A 115 -18.94 -9.32 -1.72
C GLY A 115 -19.38 -8.53 -0.48
N VAL A 116 -18.68 -8.73 0.64
CA VAL A 116 -19.00 -8.11 1.94
C VAL A 116 -18.48 -6.69 2.13
N TYR A 117 -17.63 -6.21 1.20
CA TYR A 117 -17.01 -4.90 1.26
C TYR A 117 -17.71 -3.89 0.34
N GLU A 118 -17.80 -2.65 0.80
CA GLU A 118 -18.05 -1.48 -0.06
C GLU A 118 -16.78 -0.64 -0.15
N TYR A 119 -16.65 0.05 -1.28
CA TYR A 119 -15.48 0.85 -1.63
C TYR A 119 -15.84 2.33 -1.65
N SER A 120 -14.87 3.16 -1.30
CA SER A 120 -14.95 4.62 -1.39
C SER A 120 -13.54 5.15 -1.63
N GLY A 121 -13.42 6.44 -1.92
CA GLY A 121 -12.13 7.10 -1.89
C GLY A 121 -12.24 8.59 -1.64
N GLY A 122 -11.09 9.24 -1.69
CA GLY A 122 -10.96 10.67 -1.46
C GLY A 122 -9.75 11.26 -2.16
N ILE A 123 -9.70 12.59 -2.21
CA ILE A 123 -8.49 13.34 -2.54
C ILE A 123 -7.98 13.93 -1.24
N LEU A 124 -6.74 13.61 -0.90
CA LEU A 124 -5.95 14.26 0.13
C LEU A 124 -5.13 15.38 -0.52
N THR A 125 -5.22 16.59 0.02
CA THR A 125 -4.34 17.71 -0.32
C THR A 125 -3.37 17.94 0.83
N LEU A 126 -2.07 17.90 0.53
CA LEU A 126 -0.98 18.09 1.48
C LEU A 126 -0.64 19.56 1.61
N ASP A 127 -0.58 20.05 2.85
CA ASP A 127 -0.11 21.40 3.16
C ASP A 127 1.31 21.36 3.72
N ARG A 128 2.06 22.47 3.55
CA ARG A 128 3.39 22.63 4.16
C ARG A 128 3.35 22.46 5.68
N ASN A 129 2.26 22.89 6.32
CA ASN A 129 1.92 22.56 7.69
C ASN A 129 1.07 21.28 7.70
N PRO A 130 1.59 20.13 8.18
CA PRO A 130 0.88 18.85 8.17
C PRO A 130 -0.50 18.88 8.86
N LYS A 131 -0.73 19.82 9.79
CA LYS A 131 -2.02 19.99 10.49
C LYS A 131 -3.11 20.61 9.62
N LYS A 132 -2.75 21.24 8.51
CA LYS A 132 -3.67 21.86 7.54
C LYS A 132 -3.97 20.95 6.35
N SER A 133 -3.23 19.86 6.18
CA SER A 133 -3.55 18.84 5.19
C SER A 133 -4.95 18.29 5.46
N ALA A 134 -5.75 18.17 4.41
CA ALA A 134 -7.14 17.76 4.52
C ALA A 134 -7.53 16.91 3.32
N TRP A 135 -8.52 16.04 3.51
CA TRP A 135 -9.06 15.25 2.42
C TRP A 135 -10.55 15.51 2.24
N LYS A 136 -11.02 15.32 1.00
CA LYS A 136 -12.43 15.40 0.64
C LYS A 136 -12.87 14.05 0.06
N LYS A 137 -14.04 13.57 0.48
CA LYS A 137 -14.65 12.39 -0.11
C LYS A 137 -14.96 12.65 -1.57
N LEU A 138 -14.60 11.72 -2.43
CA LEU A 138 -15.01 11.76 -3.82
C LEU A 138 -16.36 11.06 -3.96
N THR A 139 -17.39 11.86 -4.25
CA THR A 139 -18.80 11.44 -4.29
C THR A 139 -19.16 10.52 -5.46
N SER A 140 -18.19 10.09 -6.26
CA SER A 140 -18.41 9.41 -7.52
C SER A 140 -17.40 8.31 -7.86
N ILE A 141 -16.41 8.00 -6.99
CA ILE A 141 -15.52 6.85 -7.22
C ILE A 141 -16.22 5.53 -6.85
N GLY A 142 -17.20 5.14 -7.65
CA GLY A 142 -17.41 3.72 -7.91
C GLY A 142 -16.17 3.12 -8.57
N ARG A 143 -16.32 2.42 -9.71
CA ARG A 143 -15.19 1.90 -10.50
C ARG A 143 -14.43 2.98 -11.31
N GLY A 144 -14.31 4.19 -10.77
CA GLY A 144 -13.71 5.35 -11.43
C GLY A 144 -12.19 5.46 -11.23
N GLY A 145 -11.55 6.44 -11.86
CA GLY A 145 -10.10 6.67 -11.73
C GLY A 145 -9.65 8.06 -12.22
N ILE A 146 -8.39 8.41 -11.94
CA ILE A 146 -7.76 9.63 -12.46
C ILE A 146 -7.70 9.55 -13.98
N VAL A 147 -8.25 10.55 -14.66
CA VAL A 147 -8.27 10.67 -16.13
C VAL A 147 -7.17 11.59 -16.62
N SER A 148 -6.95 12.70 -15.92
CA SER A 148 -5.93 13.67 -16.28
C SER A 148 -5.50 14.48 -15.07
N THR A 149 -4.20 14.74 -14.97
CA THR A 149 -3.58 15.60 -13.95
C THR A 149 -3.43 17.05 -14.42
N LEU A 150 -3.93 17.36 -15.63
CA LEU A 150 -3.93 18.68 -16.28
C LEU A 150 -2.63 19.48 -16.02
N PRO A 151 -1.48 19.12 -16.62
CA PRO A 151 -0.19 19.73 -16.28
C PRO A 151 -0.14 21.26 -16.38
N LYS A 152 -0.96 21.87 -17.26
CA LYS A 152 -1.09 23.33 -17.41
C LYS A 152 -1.86 23.99 -16.26
N TYR A 153 -2.66 23.23 -15.54
CA TYR A 153 -3.51 23.63 -14.43
C TYR A 153 -3.22 22.74 -13.21
N PRO A 154 -2.05 22.88 -12.56
CA PRO A 154 -1.54 21.91 -11.58
C PRO A 154 -2.39 21.77 -10.33
N ASP A 155 -3.33 22.69 -10.09
CA ASP A 155 -4.31 22.57 -9.02
C ASP A 155 -5.49 21.68 -9.38
N ASN A 156 -5.67 21.33 -10.65
CA ASN A 156 -6.87 20.66 -11.16
C ASN A 156 -6.58 19.23 -11.56
N ILE A 157 -7.47 18.31 -11.18
CA ILE A 157 -7.43 16.92 -11.62
C ILE A 157 -8.80 16.50 -12.14
N ILE A 158 -8.81 15.76 -13.25
CA ILE A 158 -10.02 15.16 -13.79
C ILE A 158 -10.13 13.73 -13.28
N ILE A 159 -11.23 13.42 -12.61
CA ILE A 159 -11.57 12.08 -12.14
C ILE A 159 -12.84 11.61 -12.82
N SER A 160 -12.81 10.38 -13.33
CA SER A 160 -13.99 9.68 -13.83
C SER A 160 -14.67 8.93 -12.69
N GLY A 161 -16.00 8.81 -12.76
CA GLY A 161 -16.80 8.07 -11.81
C GLY A 161 -18.05 7.49 -12.45
N TYR A 162 -18.59 6.42 -11.86
CA TYR A 162 -19.85 5.81 -12.32
C TYR A 162 -20.92 6.03 -11.25
N PRO A 163 -21.87 6.95 -11.44
CA PRO A 163 -22.91 7.23 -10.46
C PRO A 163 -23.84 6.02 -10.30
N ARG A 164 -24.04 5.57 -9.07
CA ARG A 164 -24.91 4.43 -8.73
C ARG A 164 -26.39 4.68 -9.09
N ILE A 165 -26.79 5.93 -9.35
CA ILE A 165 -28.18 6.37 -9.57
C ILE A 165 -28.64 6.14 -11.02
N ARG A 166 -27.73 6.04 -12.00
CA ARG A 166 -28.10 5.76 -13.40
C ARG A 166 -28.06 4.26 -13.65
N GLY A 167 -29.21 3.59 -13.51
CA GLY A 167 -29.37 2.17 -13.83
C GLY A 167 -28.69 1.78 -15.15
N ASN A 168 -27.96 0.66 -15.13
CA ASN A 168 -27.27 -0.01 -16.24
C ASN A 168 -26.41 0.82 -17.23
N ASN A 169 -26.26 2.13 -17.03
CA ASN A 169 -25.47 2.97 -17.92
C ASN A 169 -24.00 2.93 -17.51
N LEU A 170 -23.18 2.38 -18.41
CA LEU A 170 -21.71 2.33 -18.34
C LEU A 170 -21.04 3.69 -18.69
N LEU A 171 -21.78 4.80 -18.61
CA LEU A 171 -21.24 6.11 -18.95
C LEU A 171 -20.57 6.73 -17.73
N ALA A 172 -19.28 7.02 -17.88
CA ALA A 172 -18.52 7.73 -16.87
C ALA A 172 -18.92 9.20 -16.83
N ASP A 173 -19.14 9.73 -15.62
CA ASP A 173 -19.19 11.16 -15.38
C ASP A 173 -17.77 11.64 -15.02
N TYR A 174 -17.43 12.85 -15.46
CA TYR A 174 -16.12 13.45 -15.25
C TYR A 174 -16.24 14.66 -14.33
N TYR A 175 -15.38 14.72 -13.32
CA TYR A 175 -15.38 15.75 -12.30
C TYR A 175 -14.00 16.41 -12.26
N ASN A 176 -13.99 17.74 -12.26
CA ASN A 176 -12.80 18.52 -12.00
C ASN A 176 -12.70 18.81 -10.49
N TYR A 177 -11.58 18.46 -9.88
CA TYR A 177 -11.29 18.74 -8.48
C TYR A 177 -10.10 19.67 -8.33
N ASN A 178 -10.21 20.60 -7.37
CA ASN A 178 -9.17 21.53 -6.95
C ASN A 178 -8.73 21.33 -5.49
#